data_AF-A0A5E4XJI9-F1
#
_entry.id   AF-A0A5E4XJI9-F1
#
_cell.length_a   1.000
_cell.length_b   1.000
_cell.length_c   1.000
_cell.angle_alpha   90.00
_cell.angle_beta   90.00
_cell.angle_gamma   90.00
#
_symmetry.space_group_name_H-M   'P 1'
#
loop_
_entity.id
_entity.type
_entity.pdbx_description
1 polymer ?
#
loop_
_entity_poly.entity_id
_entity_poly.type
_entity_poly.pdbx_seq_one_letter_code
_entity_poly.pdbx_strand_id
1 'polypeptide(L)'
;MLSLRVRLLMWLMLPLTLYIGASGWQAYRSARDTAALVQDRALLTSAQVIAGELTWVDGALRASVPPSALELFASPARDRVFYQVVTEDGQLLAGPPDFPRPPLFSGTTPAYFSVTVNGEPLRAVNYVRTMYNAGTPYQVAVVVAETMHAHDAMLSQLWEPSLHRQIAMAALAALLVLIGLTVELHPLIRLKDEVAGRAPQELVPIRAGQLQTELRPIVDAINLCIQRLSAQAQQQRRFVADAAHQLRTPLTLLDTQLQFAAQLDDRAALADVLAAMQTSSRGLADLTNKLLLLSQAEAADTPAFSRSRVDLVAVAAAVLEELVALAQRRHIDLGLETTEAHVWVEGNGELFHAMVMNLVDNAIRYIHEGGRVTVAIDSPQDMARLRVIDDGPGIQAEARQRVFERFYRNAPPGQPGTGLGLAIVKEIVAASYGTVTLASGDDGRGLIVTVTLPLAVEAERNAL
;
A
#
# COMPACT_ATOMS: atom_id res chain seq x y z
N MET A 1 16.64 7.49 -5.72
CA MET A 1 15.79 7.53 -4.50
C MET A 1 16.70 7.21 -3.31
N LEU A 2 16.75 8.05 -2.28
CA LEU A 2 17.57 7.75 -1.09
C LEU A 2 17.06 6.47 -0.42
N SER A 3 17.98 5.60 0.00
CA SER A 3 17.67 4.38 0.75
C SER A 3 16.79 4.71 1.96
N LEU A 4 15.80 3.86 2.25
CA LEU A 4 14.89 3.99 3.39
C LEU A 4 15.65 4.28 4.70
N ARG A 5 16.82 3.64 4.87
CA ARG A 5 17.73 3.85 6.00
C ARG A 5 18.21 5.30 6.12
N VAL A 6 18.58 5.93 5.00
CA VAL A 6 19.06 7.33 4.98
C VAL A 6 17.92 8.30 5.25
N ARG A 7 16.71 8.02 4.74
CA ARG A 7 15.53 8.85 5.01
C ARG A 7 15.10 8.78 6.48
N LEU A 8 15.14 7.58 7.07
CA LEU A 8 14.87 7.38 8.50
C LEU A 8 15.94 8.02 9.38
N LEU A 9 17.21 7.91 9.00
CA LEU A 9 18.31 8.56 9.72
C LEU A 9 18.18 10.09 9.68
N MET A 10 17.81 10.67 8.53
CA MET A 10 17.50 12.11 8.45
C MET A 10 16.31 12.52 9.32
N TRP A 11 15.24 11.72 9.31
CA TRP A 11 14.06 11.95 10.14
C TRP A 11 14.33 11.85 11.65
N LEU A 12 15.32 11.07 12.04
CA LEU A 12 15.75 10.96 13.45
C LEU A 12 16.72 12.08 13.84
N MET A 13 17.71 12.39 12.99
CA MET A 13 18.76 13.36 13.31
C MET A 13 18.26 14.79 13.35
N LEU A 14 17.31 15.17 12.50
CA LEU A 14 16.79 16.54 12.43
C LEU A 14 16.06 16.99 13.71
N PRO A 15 15.06 16.26 14.24
CA PRO A 15 14.42 16.63 15.50
C PRO A 15 15.38 16.51 16.69
N LEU A 16 16.32 15.55 16.66
CA LEU A 16 17.33 15.39 17.71
C LEU A 16 18.27 16.59 17.77
N THR A 17 18.74 17.06 16.62
CA THR A 17 19.60 18.26 16.51
C THR A 17 18.85 19.50 16.98
N LEU A 18 17.58 19.66 16.58
CA LEU A 18 16.74 20.76 17.03
C LEU A 18 16.51 20.73 18.54
N TYR A 19 16.26 19.55 19.09
CA TYR A 19 16.09 19.35 20.53
C TYR A 19 17.35 19.73 21.31
N ILE A 20 18.52 19.21 20.92
CA ILE A 20 19.82 19.55 21.55
C ILE A 20 20.10 21.05 21.45
N GLY A 21 19.81 21.67 20.30
CA GLY A 21 19.98 23.11 20.10
C GLY A 21 19.10 23.94 21.05
N ALA A 22 17.81 23.59 21.14
CA ALA A 22 16.87 24.28 22.02
C ALA A 22 17.19 24.07 23.51
N SER A 23 17.52 22.85 23.92
CA SER A 23 17.88 22.53 25.30
C SER A 23 19.24 23.12 25.71
N GLY A 24 20.20 23.19 24.78
CA GLY A 24 21.48 23.86 24.98
C GLY A 24 21.30 25.38 25.15
N TRP A 25 20.47 26.01 24.30
CA TRP A 25 20.12 27.43 24.44
C TRP A 25 19.44 27.72 25.78
N GLN A 26 18.49 26.88 26.19
CA GLN A 26 17.82 27.00 27.48
C GLN A 26 18.81 26.84 28.65
N ALA A 27 19.69 25.84 28.60
CA ALA A 27 20.69 25.59 29.65
C ALA A 27 21.67 26.78 29.79
N TYR A 28 22.13 27.35 28.67
CA TYR A 28 22.98 28.53 28.67
C TYR A 28 22.27 29.75 29.28
N ARG A 29 21.02 29.99 28.89
CA ARG A 29 20.21 31.09 29.44
C ARG A 29 20.00 30.93 30.95
N SER A 30 19.60 29.73 31.39
CA SER A 30 19.42 29.45 32.82
C SER A 30 20.72 29.58 33.61
N ALA A 31 21.85 29.14 33.05
CA ALA A 31 23.16 29.30 33.68
C ALA A 31 23.54 30.78 33.83
N ARG A 32 23.30 31.60 32.79
CA ARG A 32 23.52 33.05 32.82
C ARG A 32 22.66 33.76 33.85
N ASP A 33 21.35 33.49 33.86
CA ASP A 33 20.42 34.12 34.80
C ASP A 33 20.77 33.74 36.25
N THR A 34 21.20 32.49 36.47
CA THR A 34 21.64 32.01 37.79
C THR A 34 22.94 32.68 38.23
N ALA A 35 23.95 32.73 37.35
CA ALA A 35 25.23 33.37 37.66
C ALA A 35 25.05 34.86 37.96
N ALA A 36 24.25 35.58 37.16
CA ALA A 36 23.93 36.99 37.38
C ALA A 36 23.21 37.21 38.72
N LEU A 37 22.23 36.36 39.06
CA LEU A 37 21.50 36.46 40.34
C LEU A 37 22.41 36.22 41.55
N VAL A 38 23.31 35.25 41.45
CA VAL A 38 24.27 34.92 42.52
C VAL A 38 25.25 36.08 42.72
N GLN A 39 25.79 36.63 41.64
CA GLN A 39 26.70 37.77 41.68
C GLN A 39 26.00 39.03 42.22
N ASP A 40 24.81 39.37 41.73
CA ASP A 40 24.05 40.53 42.19
C ASP A 40 23.71 40.42 43.70
N ARG A 41 23.35 39.21 44.19
CA ARG A 41 23.15 38.96 45.63
C ARG A 41 24.44 39.11 46.43
N ALA A 42 25.56 38.57 45.94
CA ALA A 42 26.85 38.66 46.61
C ALA A 42 27.31 40.13 46.73
N LEU A 43 27.16 40.92 45.67
CA LEU A 43 27.43 42.35 45.65
C LEU A 43 26.55 43.10 46.64
N LEU A 44 25.24 42.83 46.66
CA LEU A 44 24.32 43.48 47.59
C LEU A 44 24.65 43.16 49.05
N THR A 45 24.89 41.90 49.38
CA THR A 45 25.29 41.48 50.73
C THR A 45 26.58 42.19 51.14
N SER A 46 27.54 42.29 50.23
CA SER A 46 28.80 42.99 50.47
C SER A 46 28.61 44.49 50.72
N ALA A 47 27.76 45.14 49.93
CA ALA A 47 27.41 46.55 50.12
C ALA A 47 26.70 46.78 51.46
N GLN A 48 25.82 45.86 51.88
CA GLN A 48 25.13 45.92 53.17
C GLN A 48 26.11 45.72 54.35
N VAL A 49 27.08 44.82 54.24
CA VAL A 49 28.13 44.61 55.26
C VAL A 49 28.99 45.86 55.39
N ILE A 50 29.49 46.42 54.29
CA ILE A 50 30.28 47.67 54.31
C ILE A 50 29.43 48.84 54.86
N ALA A 51 28.17 48.93 54.46
CA ALA A 51 27.26 49.95 54.98
C ALA A 51 27.02 49.80 56.49
N GLY A 52 26.97 48.56 56.99
CA GLY A 52 26.79 48.20 58.40
C GLY A 52 27.86 48.76 59.32
N GLU A 53 29.10 48.78 58.86
CA GLU A 53 30.32 49.18 59.60
C GLU A 53 30.59 50.70 59.60
N LEU A 54 29.69 51.49 59.03
CA LEU A 54 29.78 52.95 59.08
C LEU A 54 29.43 53.46 60.48
N THR A 55 30.40 54.08 61.15
CA THR A 55 30.24 54.59 62.54
C THR A 55 30.67 56.06 62.66
N TRP A 56 30.03 56.77 63.58
CA TRP A 56 30.40 58.14 63.93
C TRP A 56 31.51 58.12 64.98
N VAL A 57 32.67 58.69 64.65
CA VAL A 57 33.82 58.81 65.56
C VAL A 57 34.23 60.28 65.60
N ASP A 58 34.20 60.89 66.78
CA ASP A 58 34.53 62.32 67.00
C ASP A 58 33.72 63.29 66.12
N GLY A 59 32.44 62.99 65.88
CA GLY A 59 31.55 63.82 65.05
C GLY A 59 31.80 63.74 63.54
N ALA A 60 32.79 62.96 63.10
CA ALA A 60 33.05 62.64 61.70
C ALA A 60 32.62 61.21 61.39
N LEU A 61 31.98 61.01 60.24
CA LEU A 61 31.62 59.68 59.78
C LEU A 61 32.86 58.98 59.23
N ARG A 62 33.21 57.80 59.78
CA ARG A 62 34.37 57.02 59.31
C ARG A 62 33.92 55.64 58.85
N ALA A 63 34.47 55.22 57.71
CA ALA A 63 34.36 53.86 57.22
C ALA A 63 35.59 53.07 57.71
N SER A 64 35.40 52.16 58.66
CA SER A 64 36.43 51.20 59.07
C SER A 64 36.09 49.86 58.43
N VAL A 65 36.59 49.60 57.23
CA VAL A 65 36.34 48.33 56.54
C VAL A 65 37.09 47.22 57.29
N PRO A 66 36.40 46.24 57.91
CA PRO A 66 37.07 45.16 58.63
C PRO A 66 37.85 44.26 57.66
N PRO A 67 39.00 43.70 58.06
CA PRO A 67 39.75 42.74 57.23
C PRO A 67 38.90 41.53 56.77
N SER A 68 37.89 41.14 57.54
CA SER A 68 36.95 40.06 57.21
C SER A 68 36.02 40.39 56.03
N ALA A 69 35.69 41.67 55.81
CA ALA A 69 34.97 42.10 54.61
C ALA A 69 35.85 41.89 53.36
N LEU A 70 37.18 42.00 53.48
CA LEU A 70 38.12 41.74 52.38
C LEU A 70 38.27 40.24 52.06
N GLU A 71 38.09 39.34 53.03
CA GLU A 71 38.07 37.89 52.79
C GLU A 71 36.79 37.41 52.10
N LEU A 72 35.64 38.05 52.34
CA LEU A 72 34.39 37.78 51.61
C LEU A 72 34.54 38.04 50.10
N PHE A 73 35.52 38.87 49.72
CA PHE A 73 35.86 39.21 48.34
C PHE A 73 36.92 38.29 47.71
N ALA A 74 37.47 37.34 48.45
CA ALA A 74 38.45 36.40 47.93
C ALA A 74 37.76 35.29 47.10
N SER A 75 37.53 35.55 45.81
CA SER A 75 37.04 34.57 44.85
C SER A 75 38.16 33.62 44.41
N PRO A 76 37.92 32.29 44.30
CA PRO A 76 38.85 31.34 43.67
C PRO A 76 39.22 31.73 42.23
N ALA A 77 38.36 32.52 41.56
CA ALA A 77 38.58 33.03 40.21
C ALA A 77 39.45 34.30 40.16
N ARG A 78 40.06 34.70 41.28
CA ARG A 78 40.91 35.90 41.43
C ARG A 78 40.18 37.20 41.09
N ASP A 79 38.89 37.27 41.41
CA ASP A 79 38.13 38.51 41.20
C ASP A 79 38.69 39.67 42.02
N ARG A 80 38.61 40.85 41.43
CA ARG A 80 39.01 42.10 42.06
C ARG A 80 37.75 42.84 42.47
N VAL A 81 37.68 43.21 43.74
CA VAL A 81 36.57 43.99 44.28
C VAL A 81 37.00 45.42 44.52
N PHE A 82 36.15 46.32 44.07
CA PHE A 82 36.28 47.76 44.23
C PHE A 82 35.10 48.24 45.07
N TYR A 83 35.34 49.13 46.01
CA TYR A 83 34.29 49.74 46.79
C TYR A 83 34.51 51.24 46.91
N GLN A 84 33.41 51.98 47.04
CA GLN A 84 33.42 53.42 47.23
C GLN A 84 32.29 53.82 48.18
N VAL A 85 32.60 54.65 49.16
CA VAL A 85 31.65 55.16 50.15
C VAL A 85 31.61 56.67 50.05
N VAL A 86 30.44 57.22 49.71
CA VAL A 86 30.26 58.67 49.50
C VAL A 86 29.02 59.17 50.20
N THR A 87 29.12 60.35 50.80
CA THR A 87 28.02 61.03 51.47
C THR A 87 27.15 61.83 50.50
N GLU A 88 25.95 62.21 50.93
CA GLU A 88 25.04 63.07 50.15
C GLU A 88 25.68 64.42 49.75
N ASP A 89 26.58 64.94 50.58
CA ASP A 89 27.34 66.18 50.32
C ASP A 89 28.48 66.01 49.29
N GLY A 90 28.67 64.80 48.76
CA GLY A 90 29.72 64.47 47.80
C GLY A 90 31.08 64.17 48.42
N GLN A 91 31.19 64.08 49.74
CA GLN A 91 32.43 63.74 50.42
C GLN A 91 32.77 62.25 50.26
N LEU A 92 33.97 61.95 49.76
CA LEU A 92 34.50 60.60 49.65
C LEU A 92 35.07 60.15 51.00
N LEU A 93 34.47 59.10 51.58
CA LEU A 93 34.91 58.53 52.87
C LEU A 93 35.93 57.42 52.67
N ALA A 94 35.73 56.57 51.68
CA ALA A 94 36.63 55.46 51.36
C ALA A 94 36.48 55.02 49.90
N GLY A 95 37.56 54.47 49.33
CA GLY A 95 37.61 54.00 47.95
C GLY A 95 38.34 54.94 46.98
N PRO A 96 38.55 54.52 45.73
CA PRO A 96 39.22 55.33 44.72
C PRO A 96 38.35 56.54 44.31
N PRO A 97 38.95 57.74 44.11
CA PRO A 97 38.20 58.95 43.75
C PRO A 97 37.61 58.88 42.33
N ASP A 98 38.35 58.31 41.37
CA ASP A 98 37.97 58.27 39.95
C ASP A 98 37.16 57.02 39.55
N PHE A 99 36.31 56.52 40.46
CA PHE A 99 35.45 55.38 40.13
C PHE A 99 34.25 55.82 39.26
N PRO A 100 34.06 55.28 38.05
CA PRO A 100 32.96 55.68 37.19
C PRO A 100 31.63 55.21 37.80
N ARG A 101 30.70 56.13 38.01
CA ARG A 101 29.43 55.83 38.69
C ARG A 101 28.27 56.69 38.17
N PRO A 102 27.04 56.13 38.10
CA PRO A 102 25.84 56.92 37.88
C PRO A 102 25.51 57.80 39.11
N PRO A 103 24.56 58.74 39.00
CA PRO A 103 24.07 59.51 40.16
C PRO A 103 23.62 58.60 41.31
N LEU A 104 24.25 58.74 42.49
CA LEU A 104 24.13 57.76 43.58
C LEU A 104 22.86 57.90 44.42
N PHE A 105 22.34 59.13 44.56
CA PHE A 105 21.18 59.45 45.39
C PHE A 105 19.90 59.65 44.57
N SER A 106 19.92 59.28 43.29
CA SER A 106 18.79 59.44 42.38
C SER A 106 18.21 58.07 42.00
N GLY A 107 17.02 57.75 42.51
CA GLY A 107 16.25 56.55 42.12
C GLY A 107 16.12 55.48 43.21
N THR A 108 15.80 54.25 42.79
CA THR A 108 15.59 53.10 43.68
C THR A 108 16.90 52.44 44.11
N THR A 109 17.02 52.14 45.40
CA THR A 109 18.13 51.41 46.03
C THR A 109 17.65 50.00 46.44
N PRO A 110 18.39 48.92 46.13
CA PRO A 110 19.68 48.89 45.44
C PRO A 110 19.56 49.07 43.91
N ALA A 111 20.55 49.71 43.30
CA ALA A 111 20.65 49.87 41.84
C ALA A 111 21.88 49.11 41.31
N TYR A 112 21.66 48.19 40.37
CA TYR A 112 22.74 47.43 39.73
C TYR A 112 23.13 48.07 38.40
N PHE A 113 24.42 48.17 38.14
CA PHE A 113 24.96 48.72 36.91
C PHE A 113 26.25 48.02 36.51
N SER A 114 26.64 48.19 35.26
CA SER A 114 27.90 47.65 34.74
C SER A 114 28.83 48.80 34.41
N VAL A 115 30.09 48.66 34.76
CA VAL A 115 31.12 49.68 34.58
C VAL A 115 32.40 49.03 34.07
N THR A 116 33.22 49.76 33.35
CA THR A 116 34.53 49.29 32.90
C THR A 116 35.61 50.09 33.59
N VAL A 117 36.51 49.41 34.30
CA VAL A 117 37.64 50.04 35.00
C VAL A 117 38.92 49.39 34.48
N ASN A 118 39.86 50.21 33.98
CA ASN A 118 41.12 49.75 33.38
C ASN A 118 40.95 48.72 32.24
N GLY A 119 39.84 48.81 31.49
CA GLY A 119 39.54 47.89 30.39
C GLY A 119 38.88 46.56 30.81
N GLU A 120 38.73 46.31 32.11
CA GLU A 120 38.00 45.14 32.63
C GLU A 120 36.52 45.49 32.86
N PRO A 121 35.56 44.63 32.48
CA PRO A 121 34.16 44.80 32.81
C PRO A 121 33.90 44.39 34.26
N LEU A 122 33.16 45.22 34.99
CA LEU A 122 32.72 45.00 36.35
C LEU A 122 31.20 45.09 36.45
N ARG A 123 30.65 44.29 37.34
CA ARG A 123 29.28 44.41 37.81
C ARG A 123 29.29 45.13 39.15
N ALA A 124 28.45 46.15 39.30
CA ALA A 124 28.40 47.00 40.48
C ALA A 124 26.98 47.13 41.03
N VAL A 125 26.88 47.35 42.35
CA VAL A 125 25.65 47.70 43.06
C VAL A 125 25.86 48.99 43.82
N ASN A 126 24.85 49.87 43.78
CA ASN A 126 24.74 51.04 44.63
C ASN A 126 23.67 50.78 45.70
N TYR A 127 24.06 50.88 46.97
CA TYR A 127 23.18 50.75 48.12
C TYR A 127 23.25 52.02 48.97
N VAL A 128 22.10 52.69 49.14
CA VAL A 128 21.99 53.90 49.96
C VAL A 128 21.45 53.54 51.33
N ARG A 129 22.19 53.92 52.38
CA ARG A 129 21.80 53.78 53.78
C ARG A 129 21.54 55.16 54.37
N THR A 130 20.37 55.34 54.98
CA THR A 130 20.07 56.52 55.80
C THR A 130 20.56 56.30 57.23
N MET A 131 21.35 57.22 57.72
CA MET A 131 21.80 57.28 59.11
C MET A 131 21.26 58.56 59.76
N TYR A 132 21.35 58.66 61.08
CA TYR A 132 20.93 59.85 61.81
C TYR A 132 22.13 60.46 62.52
N ASN A 133 22.39 61.74 62.27
CA ASN A 133 23.36 62.53 63.02
C ASN A 133 22.61 63.66 63.73
N ALA A 134 22.70 63.71 65.06
CA ALA A 134 22.03 64.74 65.87
C ALA A 134 20.53 64.95 65.54
N GLY A 135 19.81 63.89 65.12
CA GLY A 135 18.39 63.94 64.75
C GLY A 135 18.10 64.30 63.28
N THR A 136 19.10 64.71 62.50
CA THR A 136 18.96 64.92 61.05
C THR A 136 19.26 63.63 60.27
N PRO A 137 18.41 63.25 59.30
CA PRO A 137 18.71 62.14 58.40
C PRO A 137 19.90 62.51 57.51
N TYR A 138 20.82 61.57 57.35
CA TYR A 138 22.05 61.71 56.59
C TYR A 138 22.25 60.48 55.70
N GLN A 139 22.27 60.65 54.38
CA GLN A 139 22.37 59.53 53.44
C GLN A 139 23.82 59.25 53.06
N VAL A 140 24.13 57.96 52.96
CA VAL A 140 25.44 57.48 52.51
C VAL A 140 25.23 56.40 51.46
N ALA A 141 25.88 56.58 50.33
CA ALA A 141 25.89 55.62 49.24
C ALA A 141 27.14 54.74 49.33
N VAL A 142 26.92 53.42 49.31
CA VAL A 142 27.95 52.40 49.25
C VAL A 142 27.86 51.73 47.89
N VAL A 143 28.91 51.92 47.09
CA VAL A 143 29.08 51.28 45.79
C VAL A 143 30.06 50.12 45.97
N VAL A 144 29.66 48.92 45.54
CA VAL A 144 30.55 47.75 45.48
C VAL A 144 30.53 47.21 44.06
N ALA A 145 31.70 46.92 43.50
CA ALA A 145 31.87 46.38 42.16
C ALA A 145 32.86 45.22 42.14
N GLU A 146 32.56 44.20 41.35
CA GLU A 146 33.36 42.98 41.21
C GLU A 146 33.59 42.69 39.72
N THR A 147 34.74 42.09 39.39
CA THR A 147 35.05 41.60 38.04
C THR A 147 34.15 40.42 37.63
N MET A 148 34.14 40.08 36.35
CA MET A 148 33.27 39.03 35.78
C MET A 148 33.88 37.61 35.79
N HIS A 149 35.07 37.39 36.38
CA HIS A 149 35.77 36.11 36.23
C HIS A 149 35.05 34.95 36.94
N ALA A 150 34.58 35.13 38.18
CA ALA A 150 33.75 34.13 38.85
C ALA A 150 32.43 33.90 38.13
N HIS A 151 31.80 34.95 37.60
CA HIS A 151 30.55 34.84 36.84
C HIS A 151 30.76 33.95 35.60
N ASP A 152 31.80 34.21 34.81
CA ASP A 152 32.07 33.49 33.57
C ASP A 152 32.54 32.05 33.83
N ALA A 153 33.30 31.82 34.90
CA ALA A 153 33.66 30.49 35.36
C ALA A 153 32.44 29.69 35.85
N MET A 154 31.54 30.34 36.60
CA MET A 154 30.29 29.72 37.04
C MET A 154 29.38 29.39 35.85
N LEU A 155 29.33 30.27 34.85
CA LEU A 155 28.60 30.04 33.60
C LEU A 155 29.10 28.75 32.93
N SER A 156 30.40 28.63 32.62
CA SER A 156 30.96 27.43 31.97
C SER A 156 30.75 26.15 32.78
N GLN A 157 30.94 26.21 34.10
CA GLN A 157 30.70 25.07 34.99
C GLN A 157 29.25 24.58 34.99
N LEU A 158 28.27 25.45 34.74
CA LEU A 158 26.86 25.09 34.74
C LEU A 158 26.39 24.55 33.39
N TRP A 159 26.78 25.17 32.27
CA TRP A 159 26.22 24.80 30.96
C TRP A 159 26.99 23.66 30.26
N GLU A 160 28.32 23.59 30.39
CA GLU A 160 29.13 22.58 29.69
C GLU A 160 28.76 21.14 30.08
N PRO A 161 28.67 20.78 31.39
CA PRO A 161 28.30 19.42 31.78
C PRO A 161 26.87 19.06 31.36
N SER A 162 25.97 20.05 31.34
CA SER A 162 24.60 19.88 30.90
C SER A 162 24.54 19.53 29.41
N LEU A 163 25.34 20.22 28.57
CA LEU A 163 25.43 19.93 27.15
C LEU A 163 26.00 18.53 26.88
N HIS A 164 27.09 18.15 27.56
CA HIS A 164 27.69 16.82 27.41
C HIS A 164 26.70 15.71 27.75
N ARG A 165 25.95 15.84 28.85
CA ARG A 165 24.90 14.88 29.24
C ARG A 165 23.79 14.78 28.20
N GLN A 166 23.35 15.91 27.63
CA GLN A 166 22.32 15.92 26.58
C GLN A 166 22.79 15.21 25.30
N ILE A 167 24.03 15.48 24.86
CA ILE A 167 24.63 14.81 23.70
C ILE A 167 24.75 13.30 23.95
N ALA A 168 25.21 12.87 25.13
CA ALA A 168 25.32 11.45 25.47
C ALA A 168 23.96 10.74 25.46
N MET A 169 22.92 11.37 26.02
CA MET A 169 21.57 10.81 26.05
C MET A 169 20.96 10.73 24.64
N ALA A 170 21.19 11.75 23.81
CA ALA A 170 20.77 11.76 22.41
C ALA A 170 21.45 10.67 21.58
N ALA A 171 22.76 10.46 21.77
CA ALA A 171 23.50 9.40 21.11
C ALA A 171 23.00 8.01 21.51
N LEU A 172 22.71 7.80 22.79
CA LEU A 172 22.12 6.56 23.29
C LEU A 172 20.73 6.30 22.70
N ALA A 173 19.86 7.31 22.67
CA ALA A 173 18.54 7.21 22.06
C ALA A 173 18.64 6.87 20.56
N ALA A 174 19.54 7.52 19.83
CA ALA A 174 19.77 7.24 18.42
C ALA A 174 20.25 5.78 18.20
N LEU A 175 21.17 5.29 19.03
CA LEU A 175 21.64 3.92 18.99
C LEU A 175 20.49 2.92 19.23
N LEU A 176 19.66 3.14 20.24
CA LEU A 176 18.52 2.27 20.55
C LEU A 176 17.50 2.24 19.41
N VAL A 177 17.20 3.39 18.79
CA VAL A 177 16.31 3.45 17.62
C VAL A 177 16.89 2.70 16.42
N LEU A 178 18.20 2.86 16.16
CA LEU A 178 18.87 2.13 15.08
C LEU A 178 18.81 0.61 15.30
N ILE A 179 19.06 0.16 16.53
CA ILE A 179 18.95 -1.27 16.89
C ILE A 179 17.51 -1.76 16.72
N GLY A 180 16.53 -1.06 17.30
CA GLY A 180 15.11 -1.42 17.20
C GLY A 180 14.65 -1.57 15.75
N LEU A 181 14.99 -0.59 14.91
CA LEU A 181 14.66 -0.61 13.48
C LEU A 181 15.33 -1.77 12.73
N THR A 182 16.59 -2.10 13.05
CA THR A 182 17.27 -3.25 12.42
C THR A 182 16.63 -4.59 12.77
N VAL A 183 16.19 -4.75 14.02
CA VAL A 183 15.48 -5.96 14.47
C VAL A 183 14.10 -6.05 13.84
N GLU A 184 13.38 -4.92 13.75
CA GLU A 184 11.99 -4.85 13.29
C GLU A 184 11.86 -5.00 11.76
N LEU A 185 12.87 -4.55 10.99
CA LEU A 185 12.90 -4.69 9.53
C LEU A 185 13.43 -6.06 9.06
N HIS A 186 14.08 -6.85 9.93
CA HIS A 186 14.64 -8.15 9.57
C HIS A 186 13.60 -9.15 9.01
N PRO A 187 12.38 -9.28 9.57
CA PRO A 187 11.33 -10.12 9.01
C PRO A 187 10.90 -9.69 7.59
N LEU A 188 10.94 -8.40 7.30
CA LEU A 188 10.58 -7.83 6.00
C LEU A 188 11.60 -8.19 4.92
N ILE A 189 12.89 -8.18 5.28
CA ILE A 189 13.97 -8.61 4.38
C ILE A 189 13.87 -10.12 4.13
N ARG A 190 13.61 -10.92 5.17
CA ARG A 190 13.38 -12.37 5.03
C ARG A 190 12.19 -12.67 4.13
N LEU A 191 11.07 -11.96 4.27
CA LEU A 191 9.90 -12.12 3.41
C LEU A 191 10.23 -11.77 1.95
N LYS A 192 10.99 -10.68 1.72
CA LYS A 192 11.45 -10.30 0.38
C LYS A 192 12.30 -11.40 -0.24
N ASP A 193 13.25 -11.95 0.50
CA ASP A 193 14.14 -13.00 0.00
C ASP A 193 13.38 -14.33 -0.20
N GLU A 194 12.40 -14.64 0.65
CA GLU A 194 11.54 -15.83 0.49
C GLU A 194 10.63 -15.74 -0.74
N VAL A 195 10.19 -14.55 -1.12
CA VAL A 195 9.42 -14.33 -2.36
C VAL A 195 10.35 -14.29 -3.58
N ALA A 196 11.51 -13.62 -3.49
CA ALA A 196 12.42 -13.43 -4.61
C ALA A 196 13.24 -14.69 -4.97
N GLY A 197 13.47 -15.58 -4.00
CA GLY A 197 14.23 -16.82 -4.20
C GLY A 197 13.41 -17.98 -4.79
N ARG A 198 12.09 -17.83 -4.95
CA ARG A 198 11.21 -18.90 -5.42
C ARG A 198 11.20 -18.98 -6.94
N ALA A 199 11.40 -20.19 -7.45
CA ALA A 199 11.22 -20.46 -8.87
C ALA A 199 9.75 -20.20 -9.26
N PRO A 200 9.46 -19.68 -10.48
CA PRO A 200 8.11 -19.36 -10.94
C PRO A 200 7.07 -20.50 -10.88
N GLN A 201 7.50 -21.72 -10.59
CA GLN A 201 6.69 -22.95 -10.60
C GLN A 201 6.41 -23.51 -9.20
N GLU A 202 7.01 -22.96 -8.14
CA GLU A 202 6.79 -23.39 -6.75
C GLU A 202 5.67 -22.57 -6.07
N LEU A 203 4.44 -23.04 -6.23
CA LEU A 203 3.21 -22.39 -5.74
C LEU A 203 2.85 -22.83 -4.30
N VAL A 204 3.85 -22.89 -3.41
CA VAL A 204 3.65 -23.28 -1.99
C VAL A 204 3.24 -22.05 -1.18
N PRO A 205 2.22 -22.12 -0.30
CA PRO A 205 1.84 -20.98 0.53
C PRO A 205 2.98 -20.52 1.45
N ILE A 206 3.12 -19.21 1.63
CA ILE A 206 4.06 -18.59 2.56
C ILE A 206 3.55 -18.83 3.99
N ARG A 207 4.41 -19.39 4.86
CA ARG A 207 4.04 -19.71 6.24
C ARG A 207 4.06 -18.43 7.09
N ALA A 208 2.89 -18.01 7.57
CA ALA A 208 2.72 -16.82 8.41
C ALA A 208 3.28 -16.95 9.85
N GLY A 209 3.87 -18.09 10.22
CA GLY A 209 4.09 -18.51 11.61
C GLY A 209 5.03 -17.63 12.45
N GLN A 210 5.73 -16.66 11.86
CA GLN A 210 6.63 -15.73 12.56
C GLN A 210 6.45 -14.26 12.15
N LEU A 211 5.40 -13.94 11.41
CA LEU A 211 5.17 -12.57 10.92
C LEU A 211 4.38 -11.74 11.93
N GLN A 212 4.76 -10.46 12.07
CA GLN A 212 4.02 -9.48 12.86
C GLN A 212 2.58 -9.34 12.35
N THR A 213 1.64 -8.98 13.24
CA THR A 213 0.21 -8.90 12.93
C THR A 213 -0.08 -8.01 11.72
N GLU A 214 0.66 -6.91 11.56
CA GLU A 214 0.53 -5.96 10.44
C GLU A 214 0.89 -6.53 9.07
N LEU A 215 1.73 -7.57 9.02
CA LEU A 215 2.18 -8.19 7.76
C LEU A 215 1.31 -9.37 7.34
N ARG A 216 0.44 -9.88 8.23
CA ARG A 216 -0.46 -11.01 7.92
C ARG A 216 -1.38 -10.73 6.73
N PRO A 217 -2.08 -9.57 6.64
CA PRO A 217 -3.00 -9.31 5.52
C PRO A 217 -2.30 -9.33 4.16
N ILE A 218 -1.04 -8.88 4.09
CA ILE A 218 -0.25 -8.87 2.87
C ILE A 218 0.12 -10.30 2.47
N VAL A 219 0.56 -11.11 3.43
CA VAL A 219 0.89 -12.53 3.19
C VAL A 219 -0.35 -13.32 2.78
N ASP A 220 -1.50 -13.04 3.39
CA ASP A 220 -2.78 -13.67 3.03
C ASP A 220 -3.20 -13.31 1.60
N ALA A 221 -3.06 -12.03 1.21
CA ALA A 221 -3.34 -11.59 -0.16
C ALA A 221 -2.41 -12.26 -1.18
N ILE A 222 -1.11 -12.39 -0.86
CA ILE A 222 -0.14 -13.10 -1.70
C ILE A 222 -0.51 -14.58 -1.81
N ASN A 223 -0.84 -15.23 -0.69
CA ASN A 223 -1.25 -16.64 -0.67
C ASN A 223 -2.52 -16.89 -1.50
N LEU A 224 -3.51 -15.99 -1.42
CA LEU A 224 -4.71 -16.08 -2.25
C LEU A 224 -4.38 -15.97 -3.74
N CYS A 225 -3.46 -15.07 -4.12
CA CYS A 225 -2.98 -14.93 -5.50
C CYS A 225 -2.28 -16.22 -5.97
N ILE A 226 -1.38 -16.77 -5.16
CA ILE A 226 -0.69 -18.04 -5.44
C ILE A 226 -1.69 -19.18 -5.64
N GLN A 227 -2.73 -19.28 -4.81
CA GLN A 227 -3.78 -20.29 -4.94
C GLN A 227 -4.55 -20.16 -6.26
N ARG A 228 -4.94 -18.94 -6.64
CA ARG A 228 -5.62 -18.68 -7.93
C ARG A 228 -4.76 -19.08 -9.12
N LEU A 229 -3.49 -18.68 -9.11
CA LEU A 229 -2.53 -19.06 -10.16
C LEU A 229 -2.33 -20.58 -10.24
N SER A 230 -2.24 -21.25 -9.09
CA SER A 230 -2.13 -22.72 -9.04
C SER A 230 -3.36 -23.43 -9.61
N ALA A 231 -4.56 -22.95 -9.29
CA ALA A 231 -5.79 -23.52 -9.83
C ALA A 231 -5.85 -23.37 -11.36
N GLN A 232 -5.52 -22.17 -11.88
CA GLN A 232 -5.47 -21.90 -13.31
C GLN A 232 -4.42 -22.77 -14.03
N ALA A 233 -3.21 -22.84 -13.50
CA ALA A 233 -2.14 -23.67 -14.07
C ALA A 233 -2.49 -25.17 -14.08
N GLN A 234 -3.15 -25.67 -13.03
CA GLN A 234 -3.60 -27.07 -12.97
C GLN A 234 -4.69 -27.36 -14.01
N GLN A 235 -5.65 -26.44 -14.19
CA GLN A 235 -6.68 -26.55 -15.22
C GLN A 235 -6.09 -26.57 -16.63
N GLN A 236 -5.12 -25.68 -16.90
CA GLN A 236 -4.41 -25.65 -18.18
C GLN A 236 -3.64 -26.95 -18.47
N ARG A 237 -2.94 -27.51 -17.46
CA ARG A 237 -2.24 -28.79 -17.60
C ARG A 237 -3.19 -29.95 -17.91
N ARG A 238 -4.33 -30.03 -17.22
CA ARG A 238 -5.37 -31.05 -17.49
C ARG A 238 -5.90 -30.92 -18.90
N PHE A 239 -6.20 -29.69 -19.34
CA PHE A 239 -6.65 -29.43 -20.71
C PHE A 239 -5.67 -29.92 -21.77
N VAL A 240 -4.38 -29.60 -21.63
CA VAL A 240 -3.34 -30.05 -22.57
C VAL A 240 -3.23 -31.58 -22.59
N ALA A 241 -3.31 -32.23 -21.42
CA ALA A 241 -3.26 -33.68 -21.32
C ALA A 241 -4.46 -34.35 -22.00
N ASP A 242 -5.67 -33.85 -21.74
CA ASP A 242 -6.90 -34.38 -22.32
C ASP A 242 -6.95 -34.15 -23.83
N ALA A 243 -6.56 -32.96 -24.31
CA ALA A 243 -6.44 -32.67 -25.73
C ALA A 243 -5.44 -33.59 -26.43
N ALA A 244 -4.26 -33.81 -25.84
CA ALA A 244 -3.26 -34.74 -26.38
C ALA A 244 -3.80 -36.18 -26.47
N HIS A 245 -4.56 -36.63 -25.47
CA HIS A 245 -5.18 -37.95 -25.48
C HIS A 245 -6.23 -38.07 -26.60
N GLN A 246 -7.11 -37.08 -26.73
CA GLN A 246 -8.18 -37.09 -27.73
C GLN A 246 -7.67 -36.94 -29.16
N LEU A 247 -6.51 -36.31 -29.37
CA LEU A 247 -5.84 -36.28 -30.68
C LEU A 247 -5.13 -37.59 -31.00
N ARG A 248 -4.58 -38.29 -30.00
CA ARG A 248 -3.84 -39.54 -30.21
C ARG A 248 -4.74 -40.66 -30.74
N THR A 249 -5.97 -40.79 -30.24
CA THR A 249 -6.89 -41.86 -30.67
C THR A 249 -7.22 -41.85 -32.18
N PRO A 250 -7.70 -40.74 -32.79
CA PRO A 250 -7.96 -40.70 -34.23
C PRO A 250 -6.69 -40.79 -35.07
N LEU A 251 -5.54 -40.29 -34.58
CA LEU A 251 -4.26 -40.46 -35.25
C LEU A 251 -3.82 -41.93 -35.31
N THR A 252 -3.95 -42.66 -34.20
CA THR A 252 -3.68 -44.11 -34.19
C THR A 252 -4.62 -44.85 -35.14
N LEU A 253 -5.90 -44.48 -35.17
CA LEU A 253 -6.87 -45.09 -36.08
C LEU A 253 -6.49 -44.83 -37.55
N LEU A 254 -6.15 -43.59 -37.91
CA LEU A 254 -5.68 -43.25 -39.26
C LEU A 254 -4.41 -44.03 -39.64
N ASP A 255 -3.47 -44.17 -38.71
CA ASP A 255 -2.24 -44.95 -38.94
C ASP A 255 -2.54 -46.44 -39.17
N THR A 256 -3.44 -47.03 -38.38
CA THR A 256 -3.87 -48.43 -38.61
C THR A 256 -4.60 -48.61 -39.94
N GLN A 257 -5.44 -47.66 -40.34
CA GLN A 257 -6.13 -47.68 -41.64
C GLN A 257 -5.13 -47.53 -42.80
N LEU A 258 -4.12 -46.65 -42.67
CA LEU A 258 -3.02 -46.52 -43.63
C LEU A 258 -2.24 -47.82 -43.79
N GLN A 259 -1.86 -48.46 -42.69
CA GLN A 259 -1.14 -49.73 -42.71
C GLN A 259 -1.98 -50.85 -43.34
N PHE A 260 -3.29 -50.88 -43.06
CA PHE A 260 -4.21 -51.85 -43.66
C PHE A 260 -4.42 -51.60 -45.17
N ALA A 261 -4.58 -50.33 -45.58
CA ALA A 261 -4.66 -49.93 -46.98
C ALA A 261 -3.43 -50.36 -47.78
N ALA A 262 -2.23 -50.26 -47.19
CA ALA A 262 -0.98 -50.65 -47.84
C ALA A 262 -0.84 -52.17 -48.10
N GLN A 263 -1.67 -53.00 -47.45
CA GLN A 263 -1.66 -54.46 -47.58
C GLN A 263 -2.78 -54.99 -48.49
N LEU A 264 -3.65 -54.12 -49.00
CA LEU A 264 -4.80 -54.49 -49.81
C LEU A 264 -4.47 -54.45 -51.31
N ASP A 265 -4.68 -55.58 -52.00
CA ASP A 265 -4.60 -55.69 -53.45
C ASP A 265 -5.96 -55.48 -54.16
N ASP A 266 -7.07 -55.58 -53.43
CA ASP A 266 -8.42 -55.37 -53.95
C ASP A 266 -8.81 -53.87 -53.98
N ARG A 267 -9.15 -53.38 -55.18
CA ARG A 267 -9.58 -51.99 -55.39
C ARG A 267 -10.88 -51.63 -54.68
N ALA A 268 -11.82 -52.56 -54.52
CA ALA A 268 -13.10 -52.29 -53.86
C ALA A 268 -12.88 -52.09 -52.35
N ALA A 269 -12.17 -53.01 -51.70
CA ALA A 269 -11.79 -52.90 -50.30
C ALA A 269 -10.91 -51.66 -50.02
N LEU A 270 -10.01 -51.29 -50.94
CA LEU A 270 -9.21 -50.07 -50.81
C LEU A 270 -10.07 -48.81 -50.81
N ALA A 271 -11.12 -48.74 -51.64
CA ALA A 271 -12.03 -47.61 -51.69
C ALA A 271 -12.79 -47.41 -50.36
N ASP A 272 -13.22 -48.50 -49.72
CA ASP A 272 -13.88 -48.46 -48.42
C ASP A 272 -12.94 -47.96 -47.31
N VAL A 273 -11.68 -48.40 -47.31
CA VAL A 273 -10.66 -47.94 -46.35
C VAL A 273 -10.33 -46.47 -46.56
N LEU A 274 -10.19 -46.00 -47.80
CA LEU A 274 -9.98 -44.58 -48.11
C LEU A 274 -11.16 -43.72 -47.65
N ALA A 275 -12.40 -44.19 -47.81
CA ALA A 275 -13.59 -43.50 -47.30
C ALA A 275 -13.60 -43.43 -45.75
N ALA A 276 -13.20 -44.52 -45.09
CA ALA A 276 -13.03 -44.55 -43.64
C ALA A 276 -11.94 -43.58 -43.17
N MET A 277 -10.79 -43.54 -43.84
CA MET A 277 -9.70 -42.58 -43.57
C MET A 277 -10.15 -41.13 -43.77
N GLN A 278 -10.90 -40.84 -44.83
CA GLN A 278 -11.42 -39.51 -45.07
C GLN A 278 -12.38 -39.08 -43.95
N THR A 279 -13.18 -40.02 -43.45
CA THR A 279 -14.07 -39.79 -42.30
C THR A 279 -13.27 -39.51 -41.02
N SER A 280 -12.25 -40.31 -40.72
CA SER A 280 -11.37 -40.10 -39.57
C SER A 280 -10.60 -38.78 -39.65
N SER A 281 -10.12 -38.38 -40.84
CA SER A 281 -9.47 -37.09 -41.07
C SER A 281 -10.40 -35.90 -40.84
N ARG A 282 -11.65 -35.98 -41.31
CA ARG A 282 -12.66 -34.94 -41.04
C ARG A 282 -12.98 -34.83 -39.55
N GLY A 283 -13.07 -35.96 -38.85
CA GLY A 283 -13.26 -35.99 -37.41
C GLY A 283 -12.10 -35.34 -36.63
N LEU A 284 -10.86 -35.55 -37.08
CA LEU A 284 -9.68 -34.90 -36.50
C LEU A 284 -9.71 -33.38 -36.73
N ALA A 285 -10.05 -32.93 -37.94
CA ALA A 285 -10.20 -31.51 -38.26
C ALA A 285 -11.28 -30.81 -37.41
N ASP A 286 -12.43 -31.46 -37.23
CA ASP A 286 -13.51 -30.98 -36.36
C ASP A 286 -13.04 -30.86 -34.89
N LEU A 287 -12.33 -31.86 -34.38
CA LEU A 287 -11.76 -31.81 -33.03
C LEU A 287 -10.76 -30.66 -32.87
N THR A 288 -9.87 -30.44 -33.83
CA THR A 288 -8.90 -29.33 -33.77
C THR A 288 -9.58 -27.97 -33.82
N ASN A 289 -10.61 -27.80 -34.65
CA ASN A 289 -11.37 -26.55 -34.71
C ASN A 289 -12.10 -26.29 -33.38
N LYS A 290 -12.68 -27.32 -32.77
CA LYS A 290 -13.33 -27.21 -31.45
C LYS A 290 -12.35 -26.83 -30.34
N LEU A 291 -11.12 -27.34 -30.36
CA LEU A 291 -10.07 -26.94 -29.42
C LEU A 291 -9.63 -25.49 -29.63
N LEU A 292 -9.48 -25.06 -30.89
CA LEU A 292 -9.15 -23.67 -31.23
C LEU A 292 -10.25 -22.71 -30.79
N LEU A 293 -11.52 -23.03 -31.08
CA LEU A 293 -12.67 -22.23 -30.65
C LEU A 293 -12.73 -22.11 -29.12
N LEU A 294 -12.49 -23.21 -28.40
CA LEU A 294 -12.45 -23.18 -26.94
C LEU A 294 -11.31 -22.28 -26.44
N SER A 295 -10.12 -22.39 -27.01
CA SER A 295 -8.97 -21.54 -26.65
C SER A 295 -9.23 -20.05 -26.96
N GLN A 296 -9.94 -19.74 -28.04
CA GLN A 296 -10.32 -18.36 -28.37
C GLN A 296 -11.36 -17.82 -27.41
N ALA A 297 -12.35 -18.63 -27.01
CA ALA A 297 -13.34 -18.27 -26.02
C ALA A 297 -12.72 -18.01 -24.64
N GLU A 298 -11.76 -18.83 -24.20
CA GLU A 298 -11.00 -18.60 -22.96
C GLU A 298 -10.18 -17.30 -23.00
N ALA A 299 -9.62 -16.94 -24.17
CA ALA A 299 -8.85 -15.72 -24.35
C ALA A 299 -9.73 -14.45 -24.42
N ALA A 300 -11.00 -14.60 -24.80
CA ALA A 300 -11.96 -13.51 -24.96
C ALA A 300 -12.36 -12.82 -23.64
N ASP A 301 -12.00 -13.42 -22.50
CA ASP A 301 -12.13 -12.82 -21.17
C ASP A 301 -11.10 -11.69 -20.91
N THR A 302 -10.21 -11.43 -21.87
CA THR A 302 -9.22 -10.34 -21.81
C THR A 302 -9.79 -9.05 -22.44
N PRO A 303 -9.59 -7.86 -21.84
CA PRO A 303 -10.07 -6.58 -22.38
C PRO A 303 -9.54 -6.20 -23.78
N ALA A 304 -8.61 -6.98 -24.34
CA ALA A 304 -8.07 -6.79 -25.69
C ALA A 304 -8.88 -7.50 -26.80
N PHE A 305 -9.94 -8.25 -26.46
CA PHE A 305 -10.77 -8.94 -27.45
C PHE A 305 -11.75 -7.96 -28.11
N SER A 306 -11.75 -7.90 -29.44
CA SER A 306 -12.63 -6.99 -30.20
C SER A 306 -14.07 -7.46 -30.07
N ARG A 307 -14.88 -6.71 -29.31
CA ARG A 307 -16.32 -6.89 -29.21
C ARG A 307 -17.02 -6.01 -30.24
N SER A 308 -17.95 -6.60 -30.95
CA SER A 308 -18.79 -5.95 -31.97
C SER A 308 -20.25 -6.14 -31.62
N ARG A 309 -21.11 -5.27 -32.13
CA ARG A 309 -22.56 -5.42 -32.02
C ARG A 309 -23.02 -6.52 -33.00
N VAL A 310 -23.61 -7.59 -32.49
CA VAL A 310 -24.03 -8.77 -33.24
C VAL A 310 -25.53 -8.99 -33.08
N ASP A 311 -26.23 -9.28 -34.18
CA ASP A 311 -27.64 -9.66 -34.15
C ASP A 311 -27.78 -11.18 -33.98
N LEU A 312 -28.30 -11.62 -32.84
CA LEU A 312 -28.51 -13.04 -32.55
C LEU A 312 -29.54 -13.69 -33.47
N VAL A 313 -30.54 -12.94 -33.94
CA VAL A 313 -31.56 -13.49 -34.85
C VAL A 313 -30.92 -13.85 -36.19
N ALA A 314 -30.10 -12.95 -36.74
CA ALA A 314 -29.34 -13.21 -37.97
C ALA A 314 -28.36 -14.38 -37.82
N VAL A 315 -27.66 -14.48 -36.69
CA VAL A 315 -26.75 -15.60 -36.42
C VAL A 315 -27.50 -16.94 -36.37
N ALA A 316 -28.63 -16.99 -35.67
CA ALA A 316 -29.43 -18.21 -35.59
C ALA A 316 -30.01 -18.61 -36.96
N ALA A 317 -30.53 -17.65 -37.72
CA ALA A 317 -31.02 -17.90 -39.07
C ALA A 317 -29.94 -18.52 -39.98
N ALA A 318 -28.73 -17.96 -39.98
CA ALA A 318 -27.60 -18.48 -40.76
C ALA A 318 -27.24 -19.93 -40.36
N VAL A 319 -27.19 -20.23 -39.07
CA VAL A 319 -26.92 -21.59 -38.57
C VAL A 319 -28.02 -22.57 -38.98
N LEU A 320 -29.28 -22.16 -38.92
CA LEU A 320 -30.41 -23.00 -39.34
C LEU A 320 -30.37 -23.28 -40.85
N GLU A 321 -30.01 -22.30 -41.67
CA GLU A 321 -29.81 -22.49 -43.12
C GLU A 321 -28.70 -23.51 -43.41
N GLU A 322 -27.60 -23.49 -42.66
CA GLU A 322 -26.51 -24.47 -42.80
C GLU A 322 -26.96 -25.90 -42.42
N LEU A 323 -27.81 -26.03 -41.40
CA LEU A 323 -28.23 -27.32 -40.86
C LEU A 323 -29.54 -27.87 -41.48
N VAL A 324 -30.27 -27.08 -42.28
CA VAL A 324 -31.56 -27.49 -42.84
C VAL A 324 -31.46 -28.76 -43.68
N ALA A 325 -30.40 -28.91 -44.48
CA ALA A 325 -30.19 -30.09 -45.31
C ALA A 325 -29.92 -31.35 -44.46
N LEU A 326 -29.25 -31.20 -43.32
CA LEU A 326 -29.00 -32.29 -42.39
C LEU A 326 -30.29 -32.70 -41.66
N ALA A 327 -31.07 -31.71 -41.19
CA ALA A 327 -32.36 -31.93 -40.55
C ALA A 327 -33.35 -32.63 -41.49
N GLN A 328 -33.47 -32.17 -42.74
CA GLN A 328 -34.36 -32.76 -43.75
C GLN A 328 -34.01 -34.23 -44.06
N ARG A 329 -32.71 -34.57 -44.16
CA ARG A 329 -32.26 -35.96 -44.36
C ARG A 329 -32.67 -36.91 -43.23
N ARG A 330 -32.93 -36.37 -42.04
CA ARG A 330 -33.36 -37.11 -40.85
C ARG A 330 -34.83 -36.85 -40.49
N HIS A 331 -35.58 -36.22 -41.40
CA HIS A 331 -36.99 -35.86 -41.19
C HIS A 331 -37.24 -35.03 -39.93
N ILE A 332 -36.28 -34.19 -39.51
CA ILE A 332 -36.39 -33.35 -38.32
C ILE A 332 -37.03 -32.00 -38.71
N ASP A 333 -38.04 -31.58 -37.96
CA ASP A 333 -38.66 -30.26 -38.05
C ASP A 333 -37.76 -29.22 -37.36
N LEU A 334 -37.11 -28.35 -38.14
CA LEU A 334 -36.18 -27.33 -37.65
C LEU A 334 -36.80 -25.94 -37.82
N GLY A 335 -37.07 -25.25 -36.71
CA GLY A 335 -37.76 -23.96 -36.70
C GLY A 335 -37.01 -22.85 -35.95
N LEU A 336 -37.25 -21.61 -36.37
CA LEU A 336 -36.89 -20.39 -35.66
C LEU A 336 -38.18 -19.69 -35.20
N GLU A 337 -38.32 -19.48 -33.90
CA GLU A 337 -39.41 -18.72 -33.30
C GLU A 337 -38.85 -17.42 -32.70
N THR A 338 -39.31 -16.27 -33.17
CA THR A 338 -38.94 -15.01 -32.56
C THR A 338 -40.08 -14.00 -32.69
N THR A 339 -40.23 -13.18 -31.65
CA THR A 339 -41.17 -12.05 -31.64
C THR A 339 -40.52 -10.74 -32.10
N GLU A 340 -39.21 -10.75 -32.35
CA GLU A 340 -38.40 -9.56 -32.61
C GLU A 340 -37.62 -9.71 -33.92
N ALA A 341 -37.47 -8.61 -34.68
CA ALA A 341 -36.73 -8.64 -35.93
C ALA A 341 -35.21 -8.73 -35.74
N HIS A 342 -34.70 -8.12 -34.66
CA HIS A 342 -33.28 -8.05 -34.33
C HIS A 342 -33.09 -8.08 -32.82
N VAL A 343 -32.12 -8.87 -32.34
CA VAL A 343 -31.72 -8.90 -30.92
C VAL A 343 -30.21 -8.68 -30.84
N TRP A 344 -29.81 -7.48 -30.44
CA TRP A 344 -28.41 -7.06 -30.48
C TRP A 344 -27.68 -7.35 -29.16
N VAL A 345 -26.52 -7.98 -29.26
CA VAL A 345 -25.60 -8.26 -28.14
C VAL A 345 -24.18 -7.81 -28.48
N GLU A 346 -23.34 -7.60 -27.47
CA GLU A 346 -21.92 -7.33 -27.66
C GLU A 346 -21.08 -8.61 -27.60
N GLY A 347 -20.29 -8.87 -28.64
CA GLY A 347 -19.38 -10.00 -28.66
C GLY A 347 -18.77 -10.24 -30.03
N ASN A 348 -18.35 -11.47 -30.27
CA ASN A 348 -17.77 -11.90 -31.54
C ASN A 348 -18.78 -12.76 -32.30
N GLY A 349 -19.13 -12.34 -33.52
CA GLY A 349 -20.11 -13.02 -34.35
C GLY A 349 -19.74 -14.47 -34.69
N GLU A 350 -18.46 -14.77 -34.91
CA GLU A 350 -17.99 -16.13 -35.16
C GLU A 350 -18.16 -17.04 -33.93
N LEU A 351 -17.91 -16.50 -32.73
CA LEU A 351 -18.14 -17.24 -31.48
C LEU A 351 -19.63 -17.47 -31.25
N PHE A 352 -20.49 -16.47 -31.47
CA PHE A 352 -21.94 -16.68 -31.35
C PHE A 352 -22.49 -17.66 -32.40
N HIS A 353 -21.98 -17.63 -33.64
CA HIS A 353 -22.30 -18.64 -34.66
C HIS A 353 -21.89 -20.03 -34.18
N ALA A 354 -20.65 -20.19 -33.71
CA ALA A 354 -20.17 -21.46 -33.17
C ALA A 354 -21.00 -21.94 -31.97
N MET A 355 -21.44 -21.03 -31.09
CA MET A 355 -22.31 -21.35 -29.96
C MET A 355 -23.65 -21.92 -30.44
N VAL A 356 -24.35 -21.22 -31.32
CA VAL A 356 -25.66 -21.66 -31.83
C VAL A 356 -25.49 -22.96 -32.64
N MET A 357 -24.46 -23.07 -33.46
CA MET A 357 -24.13 -24.29 -34.21
C MET A 357 -23.92 -25.48 -33.28
N ASN A 358 -23.17 -25.33 -32.19
CA ASN A 358 -22.97 -26.41 -31.21
C ASN A 358 -24.26 -26.82 -30.50
N LEU A 359 -25.17 -25.87 -30.22
CA LEU A 359 -26.46 -26.18 -29.59
C LEU A 359 -27.40 -26.91 -30.56
N VAL A 360 -27.55 -26.41 -31.77
CA VAL A 360 -28.46 -26.96 -32.78
C VAL A 360 -27.94 -28.30 -33.34
N ASP A 361 -26.63 -28.43 -33.60
CA ASP A 361 -26.03 -29.71 -34.00
C ASP A 361 -26.20 -30.78 -32.92
N ASN A 362 -26.05 -30.42 -31.64
CA ASN A 362 -26.33 -31.35 -30.54
C ASN A 362 -27.81 -31.76 -30.52
N ALA A 363 -28.74 -30.81 -30.61
CA ALA A 363 -30.17 -31.09 -30.64
C ALA A 363 -30.53 -32.05 -31.79
N ILE A 364 -30.09 -31.75 -33.01
CA ILE A 364 -30.30 -32.61 -34.19
C ILE A 364 -29.66 -33.98 -33.96
N ARG A 365 -28.48 -34.08 -33.38
CA ARG A 365 -27.75 -35.36 -33.20
C ARG A 365 -28.46 -36.32 -32.25
N TYR A 366 -29.00 -35.83 -31.14
CA TYR A 366 -29.56 -36.69 -30.08
C TYR A 366 -31.06 -36.92 -30.18
N ILE A 367 -31.76 -36.14 -31.01
CA ILE A 367 -33.19 -36.33 -31.27
C ILE A 367 -33.45 -37.60 -32.10
N HIS A 368 -34.65 -38.15 -31.93
CA HIS A 368 -35.17 -39.24 -32.74
C HIS A 368 -35.55 -38.77 -34.16
N GLU A 369 -35.57 -39.70 -35.11
CA GLU A 369 -36.01 -39.41 -36.48
C GLU A 369 -37.49 -38.96 -36.48
N GLY A 370 -37.82 -37.88 -37.20
CA GLY A 370 -39.16 -37.29 -37.15
C GLY A 370 -39.41 -36.29 -36.01
N GLY A 371 -38.42 -36.05 -35.13
CA GLY A 371 -38.55 -35.12 -34.00
C GLY A 371 -38.48 -33.64 -34.40
N ARG A 372 -38.64 -32.76 -33.41
CA ARG A 372 -38.63 -31.29 -33.56
C ARG A 372 -37.50 -30.60 -32.78
N VAL A 373 -36.83 -29.66 -33.45
CA VAL A 373 -35.88 -28.71 -32.86
C VAL A 373 -36.33 -27.28 -33.14
N THR A 374 -36.59 -26.51 -32.09
CA THR A 374 -36.97 -25.10 -32.18
C THR A 374 -35.91 -24.22 -31.53
N VAL A 375 -35.42 -23.23 -32.28
CA VAL A 375 -34.63 -22.13 -31.71
C VAL A 375 -35.56 -20.97 -31.45
N ALA A 376 -35.74 -20.57 -30.19
CA ALA A 376 -36.57 -19.46 -29.78
C ALA A 376 -35.71 -18.29 -29.27
N ILE A 377 -35.92 -17.08 -29.80
CA ILE A 377 -35.19 -15.88 -29.40
C ILE A 377 -36.16 -14.77 -28.99
N ASP A 378 -35.97 -14.25 -27.78
CA ASP A 378 -36.72 -13.14 -27.20
C ASP A 378 -35.82 -12.27 -26.29
N SER A 379 -36.25 -11.05 -25.93
CA SER A 379 -35.49 -10.16 -25.04
C SER A 379 -36.25 -9.76 -23.75
N PRO A 380 -36.46 -10.68 -22.80
CA PRO A 380 -37.11 -10.37 -21.53
C PRO A 380 -36.22 -9.47 -20.64
N GLN A 381 -36.80 -8.48 -19.98
CA GLN A 381 -36.14 -7.72 -18.90
C GLN A 381 -34.74 -7.17 -19.30
N ASP A 382 -34.63 -6.62 -20.51
CA ASP A 382 -33.39 -6.06 -21.07
C ASP A 382 -32.22 -7.07 -21.24
N MET A 383 -32.51 -8.36 -21.28
CA MET A 383 -31.54 -9.41 -21.56
C MET A 383 -31.95 -10.16 -22.83
N ALA A 384 -31.02 -10.43 -23.73
CA ALA A 384 -31.23 -11.33 -24.85
C ALA A 384 -31.30 -12.77 -24.35
N ARG A 385 -32.32 -13.52 -24.76
CA ARG A 385 -32.49 -14.93 -24.39
C ARG A 385 -32.68 -15.78 -25.63
N LEU A 386 -31.76 -16.73 -25.82
CA LEU A 386 -31.79 -17.75 -26.86
C LEU A 386 -32.08 -19.11 -26.23
N ARG A 387 -33.11 -19.79 -26.71
CA ARG A 387 -33.51 -21.12 -26.26
C ARG A 387 -33.41 -22.10 -27.42
N VAL A 388 -32.73 -23.23 -27.22
CA VAL A 388 -32.78 -24.36 -28.15
C VAL A 388 -33.57 -25.47 -27.46
N ILE A 389 -34.69 -25.84 -28.07
CA ILE A 389 -35.69 -26.76 -27.54
C ILE A 389 -35.72 -27.97 -28.46
N ASP A 390 -35.46 -29.16 -27.91
CA ASP A 390 -35.62 -30.43 -28.62
C ASP A 390 -36.55 -31.39 -27.88
N ASP A 391 -37.19 -32.31 -28.60
CA ASP A 391 -38.06 -33.35 -28.05
C ASP A 391 -37.34 -34.71 -27.81
N GLY A 392 -36.01 -34.66 -27.68
CA GLY A 392 -35.15 -35.83 -27.49
C GLY A 392 -35.26 -36.48 -26.10
N PRO A 393 -34.34 -37.41 -25.77
CA PRO A 393 -34.35 -38.14 -24.49
C PRO A 393 -34.05 -37.25 -23.27
N GLY A 394 -33.64 -35.99 -23.47
CA GLY A 394 -33.28 -35.07 -22.39
C GLY A 394 -31.99 -35.44 -21.65
N ILE A 395 -31.68 -34.70 -20.59
CA ILE A 395 -30.52 -34.94 -19.72
C ILE A 395 -31.00 -35.08 -18.27
N GLN A 396 -30.60 -36.19 -17.62
CA GLN A 396 -30.85 -36.47 -16.21
C GLN A 396 -30.32 -35.35 -15.31
N ALA A 397 -31.03 -35.02 -14.24
CA ALA A 397 -30.74 -33.85 -13.40
C ALA A 397 -29.30 -33.87 -12.85
N GLU A 398 -28.79 -35.04 -12.48
CA GLU A 398 -27.45 -35.25 -11.94
C GLU A 398 -26.34 -35.00 -12.97
N ALA A 399 -26.64 -35.18 -14.25
CA ALA A 399 -25.68 -34.99 -15.34
C ALA A 399 -25.65 -33.53 -15.85
N ARG A 400 -26.68 -32.72 -15.60
CA ARG A 400 -26.81 -31.35 -16.15
C ARG A 400 -25.66 -30.41 -15.81
N GLN A 401 -25.06 -30.55 -14.62
CA GLN A 401 -23.88 -29.74 -14.27
C GLN A 401 -22.61 -30.24 -14.95
N ARG A 402 -22.50 -31.56 -15.13
CA ARG A 402 -21.29 -32.22 -15.66
C ARG A 402 -21.19 -32.17 -17.17
N VAL A 403 -22.30 -32.02 -17.90
CA VAL A 403 -22.30 -31.89 -19.37
C VAL A 403 -21.59 -30.64 -19.89
N PHE A 404 -21.31 -29.67 -19.02
CA PHE A 404 -20.46 -28.52 -19.35
C PHE A 404 -18.97 -28.76 -19.06
N GLU A 405 -18.59 -29.90 -18.46
CA GLU A 405 -17.20 -30.29 -18.29
C GLU A 405 -16.61 -30.72 -19.64
N ARG A 406 -15.34 -30.39 -19.87
CA ARG A 406 -14.63 -30.74 -21.11
C ARG A 406 -14.53 -32.24 -21.24
N PHE A 407 -14.79 -32.77 -22.43
CA PHE A 407 -14.70 -34.19 -22.78
C PHE A 407 -15.66 -35.10 -22.00
N TYR A 408 -16.58 -34.54 -21.21
CA TYR A 408 -17.62 -35.33 -20.56
C TYR A 408 -18.69 -35.74 -21.58
N ARG A 409 -19.16 -36.98 -21.46
CA ARG A 409 -20.17 -37.56 -22.35
C ARG A 409 -21.25 -38.28 -21.55
N ASN A 410 -22.50 -37.97 -21.84
CA ASN A 410 -23.68 -38.64 -21.29
C ASN A 410 -24.42 -39.44 -22.38
N ALA A 411 -23.68 -40.20 -23.19
CA ALA A 411 -24.20 -40.96 -24.32
C ALA A 411 -23.65 -42.41 -24.31
N PRO A 412 -24.38 -43.39 -24.87
CA PRO A 412 -23.92 -44.76 -24.96
C PRO A 412 -22.56 -44.89 -25.69
N PRO A 413 -21.74 -45.90 -25.36
CA PRO A 413 -20.51 -46.19 -26.09
C PRO A 413 -20.80 -46.41 -27.59
N GLY A 414 -20.08 -45.70 -28.47
CA GLY A 414 -20.19 -45.85 -29.92
C GLY A 414 -20.86 -44.71 -30.69
N GLN A 415 -21.56 -43.77 -30.03
CA GLN A 415 -22.01 -42.55 -30.72
C GLN A 415 -20.84 -41.58 -30.98
N PRO A 416 -20.73 -40.95 -32.16
CA PRO A 416 -19.68 -39.98 -32.46
C PRO A 416 -19.91 -38.64 -31.74
N GLY A 417 -18.90 -38.13 -31.05
CA GLY A 417 -18.92 -36.83 -30.36
C GLY A 417 -17.73 -36.62 -29.43
N THR A 418 -17.21 -35.39 -29.38
CA THR A 418 -15.98 -35.04 -28.64
C THR A 418 -16.22 -34.62 -27.18
N GLY A 419 -17.47 -34.36 -26.78
CA GLY A 419 -17.80 -33.85 -25.44
C GLY A 419 -17.34 -32.40 -25.21
N LEU A 420 -17.00 -31.66 -26.26
CA LEU A 420 -16.54 -30.27 -26.16
C LEU A 420 -17.65 -29.23 -26.44
N GLY A 421 -18.74 -29.61 -27.12
CA GLY A 421 -19.71 -28.64 -27.62
C GLY A 421 -20.35 -27.77 -26.54
N LEU A 422 -20.88 -28.37 -25.47
CA LEU A 422 -21.46 -27.61 -24.36
C LEU A 422 -20.42 -26.86 -23.52
N ALA A 423 -19.18 -27.38 -23.42
CA ALA A 423 -18.08 -26.66 -22.78
C ALA A 423 -17.72 -25.38 -23.56
N ILE A 424 -17.72 -25.43 -24.90
CA ILE A 424 -17.52 -24.27 -25.78
C ILE A 424 -18.65 -23.25 -25.59
N VAL A 425 -19.91 -23.70 -25.56
CA VAL A 425 -21.07 -22.82 -25.29
C VAL A 425 -20.89 -22.10 -23.95
N LYS A 426 -20.55 -22.83 -22.89
CA LYS A 426 -20.36 -22.24 -21.56
C LYS A 426 -19.26 -21.15 -21.57
N GLU A 427 -18.14 -21.41 -22.24
CA GLU A 427 -17.03 -20.45 -22.31
C GLU A 427 -17.41 -19.19 -23.10
N ILE A 428 -18.08 -19.34 -24.25
CA ILE A 428 -18.53 -18.21 -25.08
C ILE A 428 -19.54 -17.35 -24.33
N VAL A 429 -20.48 -17.99 -23.62
CA VAL A 429 -21.49 -17.29 -22.81
C VAL A 429 -20.83 -16.55 -21.65
N ALA A 430 -19.86 -17.18 -20.97
CA ALA A 430 -19.12 -16.55 -19.88
C ALA A 430 -18.31 -15.34 -20.37
N ALA A 431 -17.60 -15.45 -21.50
CA ALA A 431 -16.84 -14.35 -22.11
C ALA A 431 -17.72 -13.17 -22.57
N SER A 432 -19.02 -13.41 -22.73
CA SER A 432 -20.05 -12.43 -23.07
C SER A 432 -20.87 -11.97 -21.85
N TYR A 433 -20.40 -12.27 -20.63
CA TYR A 433 -21.07 -11.98 -19.35
C TYR A 433 -22.49 -12.52 -19.22
N GLY A 434 -22.77 -13.61 -19.91
CA GLY A 434 -24.06 -14.28 -19.87
C GLY A 434 -24.15 -15.47 -18.93
N THR A 435 -25.26 -16.17 -18.99
CA THR A 435 -25.51 -17.42 -18.27
C THR A 435 -26.13 -18.47 -19.19
N VAL A 436 -25.82 -19.75 -18.95
CA VAL A 436 -26.41 -20.88 -19.66
C VAL A 436 -27.04 -21.86 -18.67
N THR A 437 -28.27 -22.30 -18.94
CA THR A 437 -29.01 -23.24 -18.09
C THR A 437 -29.64 -24.35 -18.92
N LEU A 438 -29.89 -25.49 -18.28
CA LEU A 438 -30.48 -26.69 -18.87
C LEU A 438 -31.76 -27.04 -18.10
N ALA A 439 -32.88 -27.15 -18.81
CA ALA A 439 -34.16 -27.61 -18.28
C ALA A 439 -34.69 -28.80 -19.10
N SER A 440 -35.60 -29.57 -18.50
CA SER A 440 -36.41 -30.52 -19.29
C SER A 440 -37.40 -29.74 -20.16
N GLY A 441 -37.72 -30.30 -21.33
CA GLY A 441 -38.88 -29.83 -22.11
C GLY A 441 -40.20 -30.18 -21.45
N ASP A 442 -41.29 -29.83 -22.13
CA ASP A 442 -42.66 -30.06 -21.65
C ASP A 442 -42.90 -31.55 -21.36
N ASP A 443 -43.68 -31.84 -20.32
CA ASP A 443 -43.95 -33.19 -19.81
C ASP A 443 -42.71 -34.03 -19.43
N GLY A 444 -41.56 -33.37 -19.18
CA GLY A 444 -40.32 -34.02 -18.74
C GLY A 444 -39.56 -34.72 -19.87
N ARG A 445 -39.96 -34.52 -21.13
CA ARG A 445 -39.28 -35.03 -22.33
C ARG A 445 -38.54 -33.89 -23.02
N GLY A 446 -37.44 -34.19 -23.71
CA GLY A 446 -36.66 -33.18 -24.38
C GLY A 446 -35.71 -32.39 -23.49
N LEU A 447 -34.97 -31.48 -24.12
CA LEU A 447 -34.01 -30.60 -23.48
C LEU A 447 -34.26 -29.16 -23.93
N ILE A 448 -34.24 -28.25 -22.96
CA ILE A 448 -34.22 -26.80 -23.22
C ILE A 448 -32.88 -26.27 -22.75
N VAL A 449 -32.06 -25.82 -23.70
CA VAL A 449 -30.83 -25.07 -23.40
C VAL A 449 -31.16 -23.59 -23.50
N THR A 450 -31.05 -22.85 -22.40
CA THR A 450 -31.30 -21.41 -22.36
C THR A 450 -30.00 -20.65 -22.17
N VAL A 451 -29.66 -19.79 -23.12
CA VAL A 451 -28.57 -18.83 -23.06
C VAL A 451 -29.15 -17.44 -22.84
N THR A 452 -28.66 -16.74 -21.82
CA THR A 452 -29.06 -15.36 -21.50
C THR A 452 -27.84 -14.46 -21.58
N LEU A 453 -27.90 -13.39 -22.38
CA LEU A 453 -26.83 -12.43 -22.63
C LEU A 453 -27.31 -11.00 -22.34
N PRO A 454 -26.44 -10.08 -21.88
CA PRO A 454 -26.77 -8.66 -21.83
C PRO A 454 -27.05 -8.10 -23.22
N LEU A 455 -28.09 -7.26 -23.36
CA LEU A 455 -28.30 -6.51 -24.61
C LEU A 455 -27.16 -5.52 -24.84
N ALA A 456 -26.82 -5.30 -26.11
CA ALA A 456 -25.90 -4.25 -26.48
C ALA A 456 -26.52 -2.89 -26.11
N VAL A 457 -25.76 -2.06 -25.40
CA VAL A 457 -26.19 -0.70 -25.08
C VAL A 457 -26.35 0.05 -26.40
N GLU A 458 -27.53 0.61 -26.64
CA GLU A 458 -27.76 1.45 -27.80
C GLU A 458 -26.81 2.64 -27.70
N ALA A 459 -25.78 2.69 -28.56
CA ALA A 459 -24.91 3.85 -28.64
C ALA A 459 -25.80 5.04 -29.01
N GLU A 460 -26.01 5.95 -28.06
CA GLU A 460 -26.76 7.17 -28.26
C GLU A 460 -26.27 7.82 -29.57
N ARG A 461 -27.23 7.99 -30.47
CA ARG A 461 -27.10 8.71 -31.73
C ARG A 461 -26.88 10.21 -31.45
N ASN A 462 -25.80 10.58 -30.76
CA ASN A 462 -25.37 11.97 -30.61
C ASN A 462 -24.51 12.35 -31.83
N ALA A 463 -25.20 12.46 -32.96
CA ALA A 463 -24.78 13.29 -34.08
C ALA A 463 -25.93 14.25 -34.36
N LEU A 464 -25.92 15.40 -33.68
CA LEU A 464 -26.46 16.67 -34.14
C LEU A 464 -25.59 17.81 -33.60
#